data_AF-A0A2N0WVR1-F1
#
_entry.id   AF-A0A2N0WVR1-F1
#
_cell.length_a   1.000
_cell.length_b   1.000
_cell.length_c   1.000
_cell.angle_alpha   90.00
_cell.angle_beta   90.00
_cell.angle_gamma   90.00
#
_symmetry.space_group_name_H-M   'P 1'
#
loop_
_entity.id
_entity.type
_entity.pdbx_description
1 polymer ?
#
loop_
_entity_poly.entity_id
_entity_poly.type
_entity_poly.pdbx_seq_one_letter_code
_entity_poly.pdbx_strand_id
1 'polypeptide(L)' 'MDGISIWQLIIIVIMFAVFILPVFMALFSKKASGGNKVMWVASSVFFAWLGYLAVYFLVIRKTTLDNSVE' A
#
# COMPACT_ATOMS: atom_id res chain seq x y z
N MET A 1 10.43 23.72 -19.80
CA MET A 1 10.08 22.45 -19.13
C MET A 1 10.55 22.59 -17.71
N ASP A 2 9.65 22.95 -16.80
CA ASP A 2 10.02 23.08 -15.39
C ASP A 2 10.41 21.69 -14.90
N GLY A 3 11.66 21.54 -14.46
CA GLY A 3 12.20 20.28 -13.99
C GLY A 3 11.48 19.78 -12.74
N ILE A 4 11.77 18.54 -12.36
CA ILE A 4 11.24 17.96 -11.12
C ILE A 4 11.72 18.82 -9.93
N SER A 5 10.76 19.34 -9.16
CA SER A 5 11.04 20.11 -7.96
C SER A 5 11.64 19.23 -6.87
N ILE A 6 12.51 19.80 -6.04
CA ILE A 6 13.09 19.13 -4.87
C ILE A 6 11.99 18.55 -3.97
N TRP A 7 10.88 19.26 -3.81
CA TRP A 7 9.73 18.78 -3.04
C TRP A 7 9.09 17.52 -3.62
N GLN A 8 8.99 17.43 -4.96
CA GLN A 8 8.48 16.24 -5.63
C GLN A 8 9.43 15.05 -5.44
N LEU A 9 10.73 15.30 -5.49
CA LEU A 9 11.74 14.26 -5.25
C LEU A 9 11.63 13.70 -3.83
N ILE A 10 11.47 14.57 -2.82
CA ILE A 10 11.28 14.18 -1.42
C ILE A 10 10.02 13.32 -1.26
N ILE A 11 8.90 13.72 -1.87
CA ILE A 11 7.65 12.95 -1.83
C ILE A 11 7.84 11.57 -2.44
N ILE A 12 8.50 11.47 -3.60
CA ILE A 12 8.78 10.18 -4.26
C ILE A 12 9.63 9.27 -3.37
N VAL A 13 10.68 9.81 -2.74
CA VAL A 13 11.54 9.06 -1.83
C VAL A 13 10.77 8.57 -0.61
N ILE A 14 9.94 9.42 -0.01
CA ILE A 14 9.10 9.04 1.15
C ILE A 14 8.10 7.95 0.74
N MET A 15 7.43 8.09 -0.40
CA MET A 15 6.51 7.07 -0.90
C MET A 15 7.22 5.74 -1.13
N PHE A 16 8.41 5.77 -1.76
CA PHE A 16 9.21 4.56 -1.94
C PHE A 16 9.60 3.92 -0.60
N ALA A 17 10.01 4.73 0.38
CA ALA A 17 10.38 4.27 1.71
C ALA A 17 9.21 3.65 2.48
N VAL A 18 8.00 4.21 2.37
CA VAL A 18 6.82 3.73 3.12
C VAL A 18 6.17 2.52 2.45
N PHE A 19 6.14 2.46 1.12
CA PHE A 19 5.41 1.41 0.41
C PHE A 19 6.28 0.28 -0.09
N ILE A 20 7.47 0.57 -0.60
CA ILE A 20 8.30 -0.42 -1.29
C ILE A 20 9.33 -1.02 -0.34
N LEU A 21 10.00 -0.18 0.46
CA LEU A 21 11.03 -0.61 1.41
C LEU A 21 10.58 -1.72 2.39
N PRO A 22 9.41 -1.65 3.05
CA PRO A 22 9.00 -2.70 3.99
C PRO A 22 8.72 -4.04 3.30
N VAL A 23 8.20 -4.01 2.06
CA VAL A 23 7.99 -5.22 1.26
C VAL A 23 9.32 -5.87 0.88
N PHE A 24 10.29 -5.06 0.45
CA PHE A 24 11.65 -5.53 0.15
C PHE A 24 12.34 -6.08 1.42
N MET A 25 12.24 -5.39 2.56
CA MET A 25 12.78 -5.88 3.83
C MET A 25 12.15 -7.20 4.25
N ALA A 26 10.83 -7.37 4.09
CA ALA A 26 10.14 -8.62 4.40
C ALA A 26 10.56 -9.77 3.45
N LEU A 27 10.73 -9.49 2.15
CA LEU A 27 11.17 -10.46 1.14
C LEU A 27 12.62 -10.91 1.32
N PHE A 28 13.54 -9.98 1.58
CA PHE A 28 14.97 -10.28 1.71
C PHE A 28 15.39 -10.72 3.11
N SER A 29 14.52 -10.59 4.10
CA SER A 29 14.84 -11.03 5.45
C SER A 29 15.02 -12.55 5.52
N LYS A 30 16.13 -12.95 6.14
CA LYS A 30 16.42 -14.33 6.55
C LYS A 30 15.87 -14.67 7.94
N LYS A 31 15.29 -13.69 8.65
CA LYS A 31 14.78 -13.85 10.02
C LYS A 31 13.45 -14.62 10.09
N ALA A 32 12.71 -14.71 8.98
CA ALA A 32 11.48 -15.47 8.88
C ALA A 32 11.62 -16.54 7.77
N SER A 33 11.17 -17.76 8.03
CA SER A 33 11.14 -18.86 7.06
C SER A 33 9.75 -19.48 6.97
N GLY A 34 9.45 -20.12 5.83
CA GLY A 34 8.17 -20.78 5.60
C GLY A 34 6.97 -19.83 5.66
N GLY A 35 5.88 -20.27 6.31
CA GLY A 35 4.62 -19.53 6.39
C GLY A 35 4.72 -18.17 7.08
N ASN A 36 5.61 -18.02 8.06
CA ASN A 36 5.80 -16.75 8.77
C ASN A 36 6.36 -15.65 7.84
N LYS A 37 7.18 -16.04 6.85
CA LYS A 37 7.69 -15.10 5.84
C LYS A 37 6.57 -14.61 4.92
N VAL A 38 5.68 -15.52 4.52
CA VAL A 38 4.51 -15.19 3.69
C VAL A 38 3.56 -14.25 4.42
N MET A 39 3.25 -14.52 5.69
CA MET A 39 2.41 -13.65 6.52
C MET A 39 3.04 -12.26 6.72
N TRP A 40 4.36 -12.17 6.79
CA TRP A 40 5.05 -10.90 7.00
C TRP A 40 5.11 -10.04 5.72
N VAL A 41 5.30 -10.67 4.56
CA VAL A 41 5.16 -10.00 3.27
C VAL A 41 3.69 -9.61 3.02
N ALA A 42 2.75 -10.49 3.32
CA ALA A 42 1.32 -10.21 3.16
C ALA A 42 0.86 -9.05 4.04
N SER A 43 1.29 -9.00 5.30
CA SER A 43 0.95 -7.89 6.21
C SER A 43 1.56 -6.56 5.76
N SER A 44 2.83 -6.53 5.32
CA SER A 44 3.44 -5.30 4.78
C SER A 44 2.71 -4.76 3.54
N VAL A 45 2.27 -5.64 2.64
CA VAL A 45 1.44 -5.25 1.48
C VAL A 45 0.03 -4.82 1.90
N PHE A 46 -0.59 -5.50 2.86
CA PHE A 46 -1.93 -5.14 3.35
C PHE A 46 -1.94 -3.75 3.99
N PHE A 47 -0.97 -3.45 4.85
CA PHE A 47 -0.89 -2.13 5.49
C PHE A 47 -0.68 -0.99 4.50
N ALA A 48 0.02 -1.24 3.39
CA ALA A 48 0.18 -0.28 2.30
C ALA A 48 -1.15 0.06 1.59
N TRP A 49 -2.09 -0.88 1.51
CA TRP A 49 -3.35 -0.72 0.77
C TRP A 49 -4.59 -0.53 1.65
N LEU A 50 -4.45 -0.61 2.98
CA LEU A 50 -5.57 -0.54 3.92
C LEU A 50 -6.43 0.70 3.74
N GLY A 51 -5.84 1.88 3.51
CA GLY A 51 -6.59 3.11 3.27
C GLY A 51 -7.45 3.06 2.01
N TYR A 52 -6.89 2.53 0.91
CA TYR A 52 -7.61 2.37 -0.35
C TYR A 52 -8.75 1.34 -0.22
N LEU A 53 -8.46 0.18 0.37
CA LEU A 53 -9.44 -0.88 0.56
C LEU A 53 -10.58 -0.43 1.49
N ALA A 54 -10.26 0.28 2.58
CA ALA A 54 -11.27 0.82 3.49
C ALA A 54 -12.23 1.77 2.76
N VAL A 55 -11.72 2.73 1.99
CA VAL A 55 -12.57 3.66 1.22
C VAL A 55 -13.39 2.92 0.16
N TYR A 56 -12.77 2.01 -0.59
CA TYR A 56 -13.45 1.26 -1.63
C TYR A 56 -14.60 0.41 -1.08
N PHE A 57 -14.36 -0.36 -0.02
CA PHE A 57 -15.37 -1.26 0.54
C PHE A 57 -16.43 -0.55 1.37
N LEU A 58 -16.07 0.48 2.14
CA LEU A 58 -17.01 1.16 3.03
C LEU A 58 -17.82 2.26 2.32
N VAL A 59 -17.20 2.98 1.39
CA VAL A 59 -17.81 4.15 0.75
C VAL A 59 -18.27 3.80 -0.65
N ILE A 60 -17.34 3.42 -1.53
CA ILE A 60 -17.65 3.24 -2.96
C ILE A 60 -18.62 2.08 -3.18
N ARG A 61 -18.36 0.92 -2.57
CA ARG A 61 -19.22 -0.26 -2.71
C ARG A 61 -20.62 -0.01 -2.14
N LYS A 62 -20.73 0.76 -1.06
CA LYS A 62 -22.01 1.16 -0.49
C LYS A 62 -22.78 2.08 -1.45
N THR A 63 -22.13 3.10 -2.00
CA THR A 63 -22.74 4.01 -2.98
C THR A 63 -23.14 3.30 -4.27
N THR A 64 -22.34 2.35 -4.76
CA THR A 64 -22.71 1.56 -5.96
C THR A 64 -23.94 0.69 -5.73
N LEU A 65 -24.09 0.11 -4.53
CA LEU A 65 -25.28 -0.67 -4.19
C LEU A 65 -26.53 0.22 -4.09
N ASP A 66 -26.42 1.39 -3.47
CA ASP A 66 -27.51 2.37 -3.31
C ASP A 66 -28.03 2.87 -4.67
N ASN A 67 -27.12 3.31 -5.55
CA ASN A 67 -27.45 3.79 -6.92
C ASN A 67 -27.98 2.69 -7.86
N SER A 68 -27.92 1.41 -7.47
CA SER A 68 -28.46 0.30 -8.27
C SER A 68 -29.90 -0.10 -7.89
N VAL A 69 -30.45 0.52 -6.84
CA VAL A 69 -31.80 0.27 -6.32
C VAL A 69 -32.77 1.42 -6.68
N GLU A 70 -32.26 2.61 -7.02
CA GLU A 70 -33.03 3.71 -7.66
C GLU A 70 -33.24 3.47 -9.17
#